data_AF-A0A2I0P5F2-F1
#
_entry.id   AF-A0A2I0P5F2-F1
#
_cell.length_a   1.000
_cell.length_b   1.000
_cell.length_c   1.000
_cell.angle_alpha   90.00
_cell.angle_beta   90.00
_cell.angle_gamma   90.00
#
_symmetry.space_group_name_H-M   'P 1'
#
loop_
_entity.id
_entity.type
_entity.pdbx_description
1 polymer ?
#
loop_
_entity_poly.entity_id
_entity_poly.type
_entity_poly.pdbx_seq_one_letter_code
_entity_poly.pdbx_strand_id
1 'polypeptide(L)'
;MPEDGNVHIIAEKAPDYRVISIDGAYTWLNAQAGSIDFFCDVIEPNVDNEGNLSIPEVKRVFLFQIRMTRQFYESLAEYMALNQKNIEEAERKGER
;
A
#
# COMPACT_ATOMS: atom_id res chain seq x y z
N MET A 1 -0.38 -44.65 -15.70
CA MET A 1 0.25 -43.31 -15.81
C MET A 1 -0.23 -42.53 -14.61
N PRO A 2 0.62 -42.02 -13.72
CA PRO A 2 0.16 -41.18 -12.62
C PRO A 2 -0.35 -39.87 -13.21
N GLU A 3 -1.58 -39.49 -12.86
CA GLU A 3 -2.16 -38.21 -13.26
C GLU A 3 -1.28 -37.06 -12.79
N ASP A 4 -1.09 -36.08 -13.67
CA ASP A 4 -0.32 -34.88 -13.44
C ASP A 4 -0.66 -34.28 -12.06
N GLY A 5 0.36 -34.14 -11.23
CA GLY A 5 0.25 -33.69 -9.85
C GLY A 5 -0.25 -32.25 -9.79
N ASN A 6 -1.57 -32.07 -9.76
CA ASN A 6 -2.19 -30.81 -9.44
C ASN A 6 -1.84 -30.46 -8.00
N VAL A 7 -0.98 -29.45 -7.82
CA VAL A 7 -0.65 -28.91 -6.50
C VAL A 7 -1.92 -28.31 -5.92
N HIS A 8 -2.45 -28.93 -4.88
CA HIS A 8 -3.60 -28.42 -4.16
C HIS A 8 -3.13 -27.32 -3.21
N ILE A 9 -3.38 -26.05 -3.57
CA ILE A 9 -3.04 -24.89 -2.73
C ILE A 9 -4.20 -24.63 -1.77
N ILE A 10 -3.95 -24.75 -0.46
CA ILE A 10 -4.90 -24.38 0.59
C ILE A 10 -4.48 -23.01 1.15
N ALA A 11 -5.39 -22.05 1.16
CA ALA A 11 -5.14 -20.72 1.72
C ALA A 11 -5.74 -20.62 3.13
N GLU A 12 -4.89 -20.45 4.14
CA GLU A 12 -5.30 -20.27 5.54
C GLU A 12 -4.70 -18.99 6.11
N LYS A 13 -5.46 -18.29 6.96
CA LYS A 13 -4.93 -17.14 7.70
C LYS A 13 -4.04 -17.67 8.83
N ALA A 14 -2.82 -17.15 8.92
CA ALA A 14 -1.94 -17.44 10.05
C ALA A 14 -2.58 -16.96 11.38
N PRO A 15 -2.23 -17.57 12.53
CA PRO A 15 -2.77 -17.18 13.83
C PRO A 15 -2.56 -15.70 14.20
N ASP A 16 -1.51 -15.07 13.66
CA ASP A 16 -1.13 -13.68 13.87
C ASP A 16 -1.55 -12.76 12.71
N TYR A 17 -2.39 -13.25 11.78
CA TYR A 17 -2.91 -12.45 10.69
C TYR A 17 -3.65 -11.22 11.21
N ARG A 18 -3.22 -10.03 10.76
CA ARG A 18 -3.86 -8.76 11.09
C ARG A 18 -4.39 -8.09 9.83
N VAL A 19 -5.61 -7.56 9.91
CA VAL A 19 -6.13 -6.62 8.92
C VAL A 19 -5.83 -5.22 9.43
N ILE A 20 -5.09 -4.45 8.65
CA ILE A 20 -4.86 -3.03 8.91
C ILE A 20 -5.73 -2.27 7.92
N SER A 21 -6.81 -1.66 8.42
CA SER A 21 -7.64 -0.74 7.66
C SER A 21 -7.05 0.66 7.76
N ILE A 22 -6.83 1.30 6.62
CA ILE A 22 -6.16 2.59 6.55
C ILE A 22 -6.99 3.48 5.64
N ASP A 23 -7.41 4.63 6.17
CA ASP A 23 -8.11 5.67 5.44
C ASP A 23 -7.28 6.96 5.51
N GLY A 24 -7.20 7.68 4.39
CA GLY A 24 -6.46 8.95 4.30
C GLY A 24 -4.92 8.87 4.44
N ALA A 25 -4.31 7.68 4.43
CA ALA A 25 -2.85 7.57 4.43
C ALA A 25 -2.28 7.58 3.01
N TYR A 26 -1.09 8.16 2.89
CA TYR A 26 -0.26 8.12 1.70
C TYR A 26 0.75 6.97 1.80
N THR A 27 1.20 6.53 0.64
CA THR A 27 2.19 5.45 0.52
C THR A 27 3.43 5.93 -0.21
N TRP A 28 4.62 5.58 0.30
CA TRP A 28 5.88 5.78 -0.39
C TRP A 28 6.55 4.44 -0.69
N LEU A 29 6.95 4.26 -1.94
CA LEU A 29 7.66 3.09 -2.43
C LEU A 29 9.17 3.34 -2.38
N ASN A 30 9.91 2.58 -1.58
CA ASN A 30 11.36 2.67 -1.48
C ASN A 30 12.01 1.42 -2.10
N ALA A 31 12.29 1.48 -3.39
CA ALA A 31 12.90 0.38 -4.14
C ALA A 31 14.32 0.04 -3.67
N GLN A 32 15.09 1.01 -3.15
CA GLN A 32 16.43 0.73 -2.63
C GLN A 32 16.38 -0.08 -1.33
N ALA A 33 15.44 0.23 -0.44
CA ALA A 33 15.25 -0.47 0.81
C ALA A 33 14.38 -1.74 0.68
N GLY A 34 13.69 -1.92 -0.45
CA GLY A 34 12.68 -2.97 -0.61
C GLY A 34 11.55 -2.80 0.39
N SER A 35 11.02 -1.58 0.52
CA SER A 35 9.99 -1.28 1.51
C SER A 35 8.86 -0.41 0.98
N ILE A 36 7.71 -0.53 1.66
CA ILE A 36 6.54 0.32 1.48
C ILE A 36 6.26 1.02 2.80
N ASP A 37 6.27 2.34 2.78
CA ASP A 37 6.02 3.20 3.93
C ASP A 37 4.60 3.75 3.88
N PHE A 38 3.87 3.65 4.98
CA PHE A 38 2.54 4.24 5.13
C PHE A 38 2.61 5.40 6.13
N PHE A 39 2.12 6.56 5.72
CA PHE A 39 2.18 7.77 6.53
C PHE A 39 0.96 8.67 6.32
N CYS A 40 0.70 9.54 7.28
CA CYS A 40 -0.24 10.64 7.11
C CYS A 40 0.47 11.98 7.35
N ASP A 41 0.01 13.02 6.66
CA ASP A 41 0.48 14.38 6.86
C ASP A 41 -0.49 15.08 7.81
N VAL A 42 0.03 15.54 8.95
CA VAL A 42 -0.71 16.30 9.97
C VAL A 42 -0.41 17.77 9.75
N ILE A 43 -1.45 18.54 9.48
CA ILE A 43 -1.36 19.99 9.34
C ILE A 43 -1.52 20.60 10.73
N GLU A 44 -0.53 21.37 11.19
CA GLU A 44 -0.56 22.07 12.47
C GLU A 44 -0.80 23.56 12.20
N PRO A 45 -2.07 24.02 12.12
CA PRO A 45 -2.36 25.43 11.88
C PRO A 45 -2.03 26.26 13.12
N ASN A 46 -1.51 27.46 12.89
CA ASN A 46 -1.31 28.47 13.91
C ASN A 46 -2.26 29.64 13.68
N VAL A 47 -2.90 30.11 14.75
CA VAL A 47 -3.75 31.30 14.74
C VAL A 47 -3.07 32.34 15.60
N ASP A 48 -2.78 33.50 15.03
CA ASP A 48 -2.17 34.60 15.78
C ASP A 48 -3.20 35.35 16.66
N ASN A 49 -2.71 36.32 17.43
CA ASN A 49 -3.56 37.13 18.32
C ASN A 49 -4.54 38.04 17.56
N GLU A 50 -4.38 38.19 16.24
CA GLU A 50 -5.25 38.98 15.35
C GLU A 50 -6.31 38.09 14.67
N GLY A 51 -6.25 36.78 14.89
CA GLY A 51 -7.16 35.79 14.31
C GLY A 51 -6.77 35.34 12.90
N ASN A 52 -5.57 35.69 12.42
CA ASN A 52 -5.08 35.22 11.12
C ASN A 52 -4.62 33.77 11.23
N LEU A 53 -5.09 32.94 10.29
CA LEU A 53 -4.69 31.55 10.19
C LEU A 53 -3.48 31.41 9.28
N SER A 54 -2.48 30.68 9.76
CA SER A 54 -1.29 30.29 9.00
C SER A 54 -1.02 28.80 9.15
N ILE A 55 -0.39 28.19 8.15
CA ILE A 55 0.08 26.81 8.20
C ILE A 55 1.61 26.87 8.06
N PRO A 56 2.34 27.01 9.17
CA PRO A 56 3.79 27.14 9.13
C PRO A 56 4.50 25.81 8.83
N GLU A 57 3.87 24.68 9.18
CA GLU A 57 4.47 23.35 9.07
C GLU A 57 3.43 22.28 8.71
N VAL A 58 3.88 21.26 7.97
CA VAL A 58 3.16 20.01 7.75
C VAL A 58 4.03 18.88 8.28
N LYS A 59 3.52 18.15 9.26
CA LYS A 59 4.24 17.09 9.95
C LYS A 59 3.86 15.72 9.37
N ARG A 60 4.83 15.03 8.78
CA ARG A 60 4.65 13.66 8.29
C ARG A 60 4.81 12.63 9.42
N VAL A 61 3.77 11.84 9.66
CA VAL A 61 3.76 10.78 10.68
C VAL A 61 3.73 9.42 9.99
N PHE A 62 4.82 8.65 10.13
CA PHE A 62 4.90 7.28 9.62
C PHE A 62 4.14 6.34 10.56
N LEU A 63 3.16 5.63 10.01
CA LEU A 63 2.26 4.74 10.75
C LEU A 63 2.89 3.35 10.90
N PHE A 64 3.38 2.80 9.80
CA PHE A 64 4.10 1.53 9.77
C PHE A 64 4.86 1.37 8.45
N GLN A 65 5.80 0.43 8.43
CA GLN A 65 6.61 0.09 7.26
C GLN A 65 6.54 -1.41 7.00
N ILE A 66 6.34 -1.79 5.75
CA ILE A 66 6.48 -3.17 5.30
C ILE A 66 7.84 -3.31 4.63
N ARG A 67 8.70 -4.18 5.17
CA ARG A 67 9.99 -4.53 4.56
C ARG A 67 9.92 -5.92 3.95
N MET A 68 10.54 -6.08 2.80
CA MET A 68 10.60 -7.34 2.08
C MET A 68 11.98 -7.51 1.44
N THR A 69 12.26 -8.72 0.95
CA THR A 69 13.45 -8.93 0.14
C THR A 69 13.32 -8.17 -1.18
N ARG A 70 14.45 -7.75 -1.75
CA ARG A 70 14.45 -7.04 -3.04
C ARG A 70 13.75 -7.81 -4.15
N GLN A 71 13.99 -9.11 -4.24
CA GLN A 71 13.35 -9.98 -5.22
C GLN A 71 11.83 -9.98 -5.07
N PHE A 72 11.33 -10.07 -3.84
CA PHE A 72 9.89 -10.06 -3.59
C PHE A 72 9.27 -8.70 -3.91
N TYR A 73 9.98 -7.61 -3.60
CA TYR A 73 9.55 -6.25 -3.96
C TYR A 73 9.39 -6.08 -5.47
N GLU A 74 10.37 -6.53 -6.26
CA GLU A 74 10.33 -6.44 -7.72
C GLU A 74 9.15 -7.23 -8.29
N SER A 75 8.93 -8.48 -7.84
CA SER A 75 7.78 -9.28 -8.25
C SER A 75 6.44 -8.66 -7.83
N LEU A 76 6.35 -8.06 -6.65
CA LEU A 76 5.14 -7.37 -6.20
C LEU A 76 4.83 -6.15 -7.08
N ALA A 77 5.85 -5.37 -7.45
CA ALA A 77 5.68 -4.21 -8.33
C ALA A 77 5.19 -4.61 -9.72
N GLU A 78 5.75 -5.68 -10.30
CA GLU A 78 5.29 -6.24 -11.58
C GLU A 78 3.85 -6.74 -11.51
N TYR A 79 3.51 -7.46 -10.45
CA TYR A 79 2.15 -7.94 -10.20
C TYR A 79 1.15 -6.78 -10.10
N MET A 80 1.47 -5.72 -9.35
CA MET A 80 0.62 -4.54 -9.23
C MET A 80 0.41 -3.84 -10.59
N ALA A 81 1.46 -3.70 -11.39
CA ALA A 81 1.37 -3.10 -12.72
C ALA A 81 0.51 -3.94 -13.68
N LEU A 82 0.60 -5.27 -13.61
CA LEU A 82 -0.27 -6.15 -14.39
C LEU A 82 -1.73 -6.04 -13.93
N ASN A 83 -1.97 -6.03 -12.62
CA ASN A 83 -3.31 -5.92 -12.07
C ASN A 83 -3.98 -4.59 -12.45
N GLN A 84 -3.24 -3.48 -12.46
CA GLN A 84 -3.74 -2.20 -12.93
C GLN A 84 -4.26 -2.29 -14.38
N LYS A 85 -3.49 -2.89 -15.29
CA LYS A 85 -3.91 -3.08 -16.68
C LYS A 85 -5.20 -3.90 -16.78
N ASN A 86 -5.29 -4.97 -16.00
CA ASN A 86 -6.47 -5.83 -15.98
C ASN A 86 -7.72 -5.08 -15.51
N ILE A 87 -7.59 -4.22 -14.49
CA ILE A 87 -8.68 -3.38 -14.00
C ILE A 87 -9.12 -2.39 -15.08
N GLU A 88 -8.17 -1.69 -15.71
CA GLU A 88 -8.47 -0.74 -16.79
C GLU A 88 -9.18 -1.42 -17.98
N GLU A 89 -8.79 -2.66 -18.31
CA GLU A 89 -9.46 -3.44 -19.37
C GLU A 89 -10.88 -3.88 -18.97
N ALA A 90 -11.10 -4.30 -17.72
CA ALA A 90 -12.43 -4.66 -17.23
C ALA A 90 -13.38 -3.46 -17.24
N GLU A 91 -12.90 -2.28 -16.83
CA GLU A 91 -13.69 -1.04 -16.87
C GLU A 91 -14.05 -0.64 -18.31
N ARG A 92 -13.14 -0.82 -19.28
CA ARG A 92 -13.44 -0.58 -20.71
C ARG A 92 -14.49 -1.54 -21.27
N LYS A 93 -14.59 -2.76 -20.74
CA LYS A 93 -15.57 -3.78 -21.15
C LYS A 93 -16.93 -3.61 -20.46
N GLY A 94 -17.05 -2.71 -19.48
CA GLY A 94 -18.28 -2.51 -18.72
C GLY A 94 -18.60 -3.65 -17.74
N GLU A 95 -17.61 -4.47 -17.41
CA GLU A 95 -17.74 -5.58 -16.47
C GLU A 95 -17.51 -5.02 -15.05
N ARG A 96 -18.59 -4.69 -14.34
CA ARG A 96 -18.59 -4.44 -12.89
C ARG A 96 -19.65 -5.28 -12.20
#